data_AF-C9L5I8-F1
#
_entry.id   AF-C9L5I8-F1
#
_cell.length_a   1.000
_cell.length_b   1.000
_cell.length_c   1.000
_cell.angle_alpha   90.00
_cell.angle_beta   90.00
_cell.angle_gamma   90.00
#
_symmetry.space_group_name_H-M   'P 1'
#
loop_
_entity.id
_entity.type
_entity.pdbx_description
1 polymer ?
#
loop_
_entity_poly.entity_id
_entity_poly.type
_entity_poly.pdbx_seq_one_letter_code
_entity_poly.pdbx_strand_id
1 'polypeptide(L)'
;MKGGFIFMKKIMNRLLAGVLSLAAVFTTLPISQVQAAEKQYWTESAERVGMIEKVMNDGSIGSTFNEGMMKVEGETAYCVDINTNFQNGYKTRADASTRMSADQIADVALSLEYVKLYADSHKELNYKQVYLLEQCVVWQRLSVHLGWSCDNVRASYDEISKAVQNEVYAGAKAFVKEKKGRYDCGGYIYSGQGQELGQFWAKLVVGNATLQKSSSNTDITSSNELYSIAGATYGVYSDKGCTKQLATLTTDSNGNTETVEVRAGTVYIKELSAPAGYKVDDTVYPLTVKAGETSTLKVSDTPKVTETLIELFKIDMETGKATAQGNASLEGAEFTWNFYASYYNKDNQRKSSGSSGTLQSRVTAYHAV
;
A
#
# COMPACT_ATOMS: atom_id res chain seq x y z
N MET A 1 -47.78 -65.23 70.99
CA MET A 1 -47.69 -66.20 69.88
C MET A 1 -47.57 -65.44 68.56
N LYS A 2 -46.68 -65.93 67.69
CA LYS A 2 -46.24 -65.45 66.37
C LYS A 2 -47.19 -64.59 65.53
N GLY A 3 -46.68 -63.44 65.04
CA GLY A 3 -46.28 -63.25 63.64
C GLY A 3 -47.26 -62.62 62.63
N GLY A 4 -46.77 -61.57 61.94
CA GLY A 4 -47.22 -61.06 60.63
C GLY A 4 -48.39 -60.06 60.64
N PHE A 5 -48.60 -59.14 59.68
CA PHE A 5 -47.86 -58.63 58.52
C PHE A 5 -48.79 -57.53 57.90
N ILE A 6 -48.25 -56.53 57.18
CA ILE A 6 -48.83 -55.82 56.01
C ILE A 6 -49.79 -54.59 56.17
N PHE A 7 -49.36 -53.49 55.50
CA PHE A 7 -50.07 -52.40 54.78
C PHE A 7 -50.96 -51.32 55.45
N MET A 8 -50.40 -50.10 55.48
CA MET A 8 -50.79 -48.89 54.72
C MET A 8 -52.28 -48.56 54.44
N LYS A 9 -52.85 -47.55 55.15
CA LYS A 9 -53.42 -46.31 54.55
C LYS A 9 -54.03 -45.34 55.59
N LYS A 10 -53.83 -44.05 55.30
CA LYS A 10 -54.70 -42.87 55.55
C LYS A 10 -54.70 -42.15 56.92
N ILE A 11 -54.15 -40.92 56.85
CA ILE A 11 -54.78 -39.61 57.13
C ILE A 11 -55.45 -39.44 58.51
N MET A 12 -54.90 -38.55 59.34
CA MET A 12 -55.72 -37.58 60.08
C MET A 12 -54.96 -36.32 60.55
N ASN A 13 -55.43 -35.18 60.02
CA ASN A 13 -55.43 -33.79 60.49
C ASN A 13 -54.88 -33.44 61.88
N ARG A 14 -54.15 -32.31 61.96
CA ARG A 14 -54.62 -31.10 62.68
C ARG A 14 -53.77 -29.85 62.46
N LEU A 15 -54.45 -28.82 61.97
CA LEU A 15 -54.09 -27.40 61.95
C LEU A 15 -53.96 -26.83 63.38
N LEU A 16 -52.95 -26.00 63.65
CA LEU A 16 -53.12 -24.56 63.95
C LEU A 16 -51.82 -23.86 64.37
N ALA A 17 -51.63 -22.69 63.74
CA ALA A 17 -51.05 -21.44 64.24
C ALA A 17 -49.55 -21.37 64.58
N GLY A 18 -48.82 -20.55 63.81
CA GLY A 18 -47.47 -20.14 64.18
C GLY A 18 -46.72 -19.25 63.17
N VAL A 19 -47.28 -18.08 62.87
CA VAL A 19 -46.57 -16.82 62.52
C VAL A 19 -45.71 -16.77 61.24
N LEU A 20 -46.10 -15.83 60.38
CA LEU A 20 -45.38 -15.30 59.23
C LEU A 20 -44.00 -14.75 59.63
N SER A 21 -42.93 -15.27 59.04
CA SER A 21 -41.70 -14.50 58.81
C SER A 21 -41.28 -14.66 57.36
N LEU A 22 -41.45 -13.59 56.59
CA LEU A 22 -41.12 -13.45 55.20
C LEU A 22 -39.59 -13.49 55.03
N ALA A 23 -39.02 -14.65 54.69
CA ALA A 23 -37.67 -14.73 54.15
C ALA A 23 -37.78 -14.93 52.64
N ALA A 24 -37.64 -13.84 51.89
CA ALA A 24 -37.44 -13.90 50.46
C ALA A 24 -36.07 -14.58 50.21
N VAL A 25 -36.09 -15.89 50.03
CA VAL A 25 -34.97 -16.61 49.43
C VAL A 25 -34.98 -16.22 47.95
N PHE A 26 -34.25 -15.16 47.61
CA PHE A 26 -33.76 -15.01 46.26
C PHE A 26 -32.88 -16.23 46.00
N THR A 27 -33.42 -17.22 45.29
CA THR A 27 -32.58 -18.19 44.61
C THR A 27 -31.78 -17.41 43.59
N THR A 28 -30.59 -16.94 43.96
CA THR A 28 -29.58 -16.58 42.98
C THR A 28 -29.30 -17.86 42.21
N LEU A 29 -29.99 -18.04 41.09
CA LEU A 29 -29.51 -18.95 40.06
C LEU A 29 -28.05 -18.57 39.83
N PRO A 30 -27.10 -19.51 39.91
CA PRO A 30 -25.77 -19.21 39.44
C PRO A 30 -25.96 -18.78 37.99
N ILE A 31 -25.70 -17.51 37.71
CA ILE A 31 -25.42 -17.08 36.35
C ILE A 31 -24.15 -17.85 36.04
N SER A 32 -24.29 -19.03 35.45
CA SER A 32 -23.21 -19.67 34.73
C SER A 32 -22.84 -18.63 33.69
N GLN A 33 -21.78 -17.88 33.94
CA GLN A 33 -21.07 -17.23 32.86
C GLN A 33 -20.83 -18.36 31.87
N VAL A 34 -21.52 -18.31 30.73
CA VAL A 34 -21.12 -19.08 29.56
C VAL A 34 -19.76 -18.49 29.22
N GLN A 35 -18.70 -19.00 29.87
CA GLN A 35 -17.37 -18.87 29.35
C GLN A 35 -17.47 -19.51 27.98
N ALA A 36 -17.52 -18.69 26.94
CA ALA A 36 -17.31 -19.17 25.59
C ALA A 36 -16.00 -19.95 25.66
N ALA A 37 -16.07 -21.26 25.44
CA ALA A 37 -14.89 -22.11 25.49
C ALA A 37 -13.84 -21.47 24.58
N GLU A 38 -12.67 -21.13 25.12
CA GLU A 38 -11.62 -20.50 24.35
C GLU A 38 -11.32 -21.38 23.14
N LYS A 39 -11.37 -20.79 21.94
CA LYS A 39 -11.12 -21.55 20.72
C LYS A 39 -9.71 -22.14 20.78
N GLN A 40 -9.65 -23.47 20.68
CA GLN A 40 -8.40 -24.22 20.69
C GLN A 40 -7.94 -24.54 19.26
N TYR A 41 -6.63 -24.71 19.10
CA TYR A 41 -5.95 -24.99 17.84
C TYR A 41 -5.04 -26.20 18.01
N TRP A 42 -5.15 -27.16 17.11
CA TRP A 42 -4.27 -28.33 17.10
C TRP A 42 -2.87 -27.96 16.63
N THR A 43 -1.87 -28.41 17.38
CA THR A 43 -0.46 -28.20 17.06
C THR A 43 0.29 -29.51 17.03
N GLU A 44 1.19 -29.65 16.07
CA GLU A 44 1.96 -30.89 15.87
C GLU A 44 3.34 -30.61 15.30
N SER A 45 4.24 -31.58 15.47
CA SER A 45 5.51 -31.67 14.77
C SER A 45 5.35 -32.75 13.72
N ALA A 46 5.18 -32.34 12.46
CA ALA A 46 4.76 -33.22 11.38
C ALA A 46 5.86 -34.22 10.99
N GLU A 47 7.11 -33.78 10.96
CA GLU A 47 8.26 -34.61 10.63
C GLU A 47 9.56 -33.99 11.13
N ARG A 48 10.63 -34.80 11.20
CA ARG A 48 11.99 -34.32 11.46
C ARG A 48 12.53 -33.56 10.23
N VAL A 49 13.04 -32.36 10.46
CA VAL A 49 13.59 -31.48 9.40
C VAL A 49 15.12 -31.43 9.37
N GLY A 50 15.79 -31.52 10.52
CA GLY A 50 17.25 -31.55 10.58
C GLY A 50 17.82 -31.28 11.96
N MET A 51 19.14 -31.13 12.04
CA MET A 51 19.87 -30.89 13.28
C MET A 51 20.10 -29.39 13.55
N ILE A 52 19.82 -28.96 14.77
CA ILE A 52 20.12 -27.61 15.30
C ILE A 52 21.28 -27.69 16.28
N GLU A 53 22.16 -26.68 16.23
CA GLU A 53 23.28 -26.50 17.13
C GLU A 53 23.08 -25.21 17.95
N LYS A 54 23.11 -25.33 19.28
CA LYS A 54 23.26 -24.18 20.19
C LYS A 54 24.75 -23.93 20.37
N VAL A 55 25.26 -22.84 19.80
CA VAL A 55 26.69 -22.50 19.84
C VAL A 55 26.96 -21.53 20.99
N MET A 56 28.03 -21.78 21.73
CA MET A 56 28.48 -20.96 22.86
C MET A 56 29.23 -19.71 22.37
N ASN A 57 29.47 -18.74 23.25
CA ASN A 57 30.18 -17.50 22.89
C ASN A 57 31.62 -17.72 22.40
N ASP A 58 32.25 -18.82 22.80
CA ASP A 58 33.60 -19.20 22.36
C ASP A 58 33.60 -19.97 21.01
N GLY A 59 32.43 -20.17 20.40
CA GLY A 59 32.25 -20.88 19.14
C GLY A 59 32.12 -22.40 19.25
N SER A 60 32.21 -22.97 20.46
CA SER A 60 31.98 -24.39 20.70
C SER A 60 30.49 -24.76 20.62
N ILE A 61 30.18 -26.01 20.26
CA ILE A 61 28.81 -26.51 20.28
C ILE A 61 28.45 -26.89 21.72
N GLY A 62 27.53 -26.15 22.33
CA GLY A 62 27.07 -26.42 23.69
C GLY A 62 26.07 -27.57 23.74
N SER A 63 25.15 -27.64 22.77
CA SER A 63 24.21 -28.75 22.62
C SER A 63 23.69 -28.86 21.19
N THR A 64 23.16 -30.04 20.85
CA THR A 64 22.48 -30.30 19.59
C THR A 64 21.12 -30.95 19.85
N PHE A 65 20.16 -30.69 18.96
CA PHE A 65 18.85 -31.32 19.01
C PHE A 65 18.24 -31.43 17.62
N ASN A 66 17.33 -32.41 17.46
CA ASN A 66 16.58 -32.56 16.23
C ASN A 66 15.40 -31.59 16.22
N GLU A 67 15.31 -30.80 15.16
CA GLU A 67 14.17 -29.95 14.89
C GLU A 67 13.13 -30.69 14.06
N GLY A 68 11.86 -30.39 14.31
CA GLY A 68 10.74 -30.92 13.53
C GLY A 68 9.88 -29.82 12.94
N MET A 69 9.27 -30.06 11.78
CA MET A 69 8.41 -29.07 11.14
C MET A 69 7.12 -28.90 11.95
N MET A 70 6.99 -27.77 12.64
CA MET A 70 5.82 -27.48 13.46
C MET A 70 4.69 -26.93 12.61
N LYS A 71 3.47 -27.34 12.95
CA LYS A 71 2.25 -26.90 12.30
C LYS A 71 1.20 -26.52 13.31
N VAL A 72 0.38 -25.54 12.93
CA VAL A 72 -0.86 -25.18 13.60
C VAL A 72 -1.97 -25.22 12.57
N GLU A 73 -2.98 -26.07 12.79
CA GLU A 73 -4.07 -26.29 11.82
C GLU A 73 -3.56 -26.61 10.40
N GLY A 74 -2.46 -27.36 10.30
CA GLY A 74 -1.85 -27.77 9.02
C GLY A 74 -0.92 -26.73 8.37
N GLU A 75 -0.91 -25.49 8.86
CA GLU A 75 -0.05 -24.40 8.39
C GLU A 75 1.26 -24.36 9.17
N THR A 76 2.37 -24.00 8.51
CA THR A 76 3.69 -23.85 9.16
C THR A 76 3.60 -22.91 10.35
N ALA A 77 4.25 -23.30 11.45
CA ALA A 77 4.45 -22.47 12.63
C ALA A 77 5.88 -22.67 13.13
N TYR A 78 6.35 -21.73 13.95
CA TYR A 78 7.72 -21.69 14.41
C TYR A 78 7.77 -21.82 15.93
N CYS A 79 8.76 -22.54 16.44
CA CYS A 79 9.14 -22.47 17.83
C CYS A 79 9.45 -21.03 18.23
N VAL A 80 8.74 -20.52 19.23
CA VAL A 80 9.06 -19.23 19.83
C VAL A 80 9.65 -19.36 21.23
N ASP A 81 9.89 -20.57 21.73
CA ASP A 81 10.60 -20.83 23.00
C ASP A 81 11.55 -22.04 22.85
N ILE A 82 12.81 -21.79 22.53
CA ILE A 82 13.82 -22.83 22.28
C ILE A 82 14.24 -23.64 23.52
N ASN A 83 13.76 -23.25 24.71
CA ASN A 83 14.17 -23.88 25.97
C ASN A 83 13.15 -24.89 26.49
N THR A 84 11.97 -24.98 25.85
CA THR A 84 10.92 -25.91 26.21
C THR A 84 10.74 -26.97 25.13
N ASN A 85 10.63 -28.24 25.52
CA ASN A 85 10.36 -29.32 24.57
C ASN A 85 8.95 -29.20 23.99
N PHE A 86 8.83 -29.37 22.68
CA PHE A 86 7.54 -29.38 22.01
C PHE A 86 6.72 -30.62 22.37
N GLN A 87 5.39 -30.43 22.46
CA GLN A 87 4.42 -31.50 22.67
C GLN A 87 3.23 -31.26 21.75
N ASN A 88 2.84 -32.28 20.99
CA ASN A 88 1.61 -32.24 20.20
C ASN A 88 0.41 -32.02 21.12
N GLY A 89 -0.56 -31.22 20.67
CA GLY A 89 -1.76 -30.98 21.44
C GLY A 89 -2.44 -29.67 21.11
N TYR A 90 -3.54 -29.42 21.81
CA TYR A 90 -4.32 -28.21 21.68
C TYR A 90 -3.68 -27.04 22.42
N LYS A 91 -3.63 -25.89 21.74
CA LYS A 91 -3.14 -24.61 22.27
C LYS A 91 -4.18 -23.51 22.09
N THR A 92 -4.13 -22.51 22.96
CA THR A 92 -4.91 -21.27 22.87
C THR A 92 -4.14 -20.25 22.02
N ARG A 93 -4.85 -19.43 21.24
CA ARG A 93 -4.24 -18.43 20.36
C ARG A 93 -4.45 -17.02 20.90
N ALA A 94 -3.37 -16.25 20.97
CA ALA A 94 -3.39 -14.81 21.20
C ALA A 94 -2.76 -14.05 20.02
N ASP A 95 -3.16 -12.80 19.83
CA ASP A 95 -2.45 -11.90 18.92
C ASP A 95 -1.02 -11.65 19.46
N ALA A 96 -0.01 -11.66 18.59
CA ALA A 96 1.37 -11.45 19.00
C ALA A 96 1.58 -10.09 19.69
N SER A 97 0.75 -9.08 19.37
CA SER A 97 0.77 -7.76 20.02
C SER A 97 0.46 -7.79 21.52
N THR A 98 -0.10 -8.90 22.02
CA THR A 98 -0.31 -9.08 23.47
C THR A 98 0.99 -9.33 24.23
N ARG A 99 2.08 -9.69 23.54
CA ARG A 99 3.39 -10.04 24.14
C ARG A 99 4.59 -9.34 23.50
N MET A 100 4.44 -8.86 22.27
CA MET A 100 5.51 -8.27 21.47
C MET A 100 5.11 -6.89 20.98
N SER A 101 6.07 -5.97 20.91
CA SER A 101 5.83 -4.65 20.30
C SER A 101 5.69 -4.76 18.77
N ALA A 102 5.13 -3.73 18.13
CA ALA A 102 5.01 -3.69 16.67
C ALA A 102 6.38 -3.81 15.96
N ASP A 103 7.44 -3.20 16.52
CA ASP A 103 8.80 -3.31 15.98
C ASP A 103 9.34 -4.75 16.12
N GLN A 104 9.05 -5.44 17.21
CA GLN A 104 9.47 -6.83 17.42
C GLN A 104 8.75 -7.79 16.47
N ILE A 105 7.45 -7.59 16.27
CA ILE A 105 6.65 -8.37 15.32
C ILE A 105 7.13 -8.13 13.89
N ALA A 106 7.35 -6.87 13.51
CA ALA A 106 7.86 -6.51 12.19
C ALA A 106 9.24 -7.12 11.93
N ASP A 107 10.12 -7.12 12.94
CA ASP A 107 11.45 -7.71 12.85
C ASP A 107 11.42 -9.21 12.54
N VAL A 108 10.59 -9.98 13.26
CA VAL A 108 10.43 -11.42 12.99
C VAL A 108 9.74 -11.66 11.64
N ALA A 109 8.62 -10.97 11.38
CA ALA A 109 7.81 -11.16 10.18
C ALA A 109 8.56 -10.82 8.88
N LEU A 110 9.28 -9.68 8.85
CA LEU A 110 10.07 -9.30 7.68
C LEU A 110 11.31 -10.19 7.50
N SER A 111 11.89 -10.69 8.59
CA SER A 111 12.99 -11.65 8.48
C SER A 111 12.52 -12.97 7.87
N LEU A 112 11.35 -13.46 8.26
CA LEU A 112 10.72 -14.63 7.62
C LEU A 112 10.38 -14.38 6.15
N GLU A 113 9.83 -13.21 5.83
CA GLU A 113 9.54 -12.83 4.44
C GLU A 113 10.81 -12.81 3.58
N TYR A 114 11.93 -12.30 4.13
CA TYR A 114 13.21 -12.36 3.44
C TYR A 114 13.66 -13.80 3.16
N VAL A 115 13.53 -14.71 4.12
CA VAL A 115 13.89 -16.13 3.91
C VAL A 115 13.05 -16.77 2.79
N LYS A 116 11.76 -16.45 2.71
CA LYS A 116 10.87 -16.91 1.62
C LYS A 116 11.35 -16.40 0.26
N LEU A 117 11.62 -15.09 0.16
CA LEU A 117 12.14 -14.48 -1.08
C LEU A 117 13.51 -15.05 -1.47
N TYR A 118 14.38 -15.31 -0.49
CA TYR A 118 15.67 -15.94 -0.71
C TYR A 118 15.51 -17.37 -1.24
N ALA A 119 14.66 -18.19 -0.63
CA ALA A 119 14.35 -19.53 -1.10
C ALA A 119 13.74 -19.52 -2.51
N ASP A 120 12.98 -18.48 -2.84
CA ASP A 120 12.43 -18.33 -4.19
C ASP A 120 13.49 -18.09 -5.27
N SER A 121 14.60 -17.44 -4.94
CA SER A 121 15.74 -17.27 -5.85
C SER A 121 16.78 -18.40 -5.77
N HIS A 122 16.74 -19.25 -4.74
CA HIS A 122 17.72 -20.32 -4.46
C HIS A 122 17.04 -21.70 -4.47
N LYS A 123 16.72 -22.19 -5.67
CA LYS A 123 15.97 -23.46 -5.87
C LYS A 123 16.76 -24.73 -5.51
N GLU A 124 18.05 -24.60 -5.21
CA GLU A 124 18.88 -25.68 -4.65
C GLU A 124 18.54 -26.01 -3.20
N LEU A 125 17.93 -25.09 -2.45
CA LEU A 125 17.47 -25.36 -1.09
C LEU A 125 16.18 -26.18 -1.12
N ASN A 126 16.18 -27.30 -0.42
CA ASN A 126 14.96 -28.08 -0.23
C ASN A 126 14.07 -27.47 0.87
N TYR A 127 12.80 -27.85 0.92
CA TYR A 127 11.83 -27.28 1.87
C TYR A 127 12.22 -27.47 3.36
N LYS A 128 12.98 -28.52 3.71
CA LYS A 128 13.47 -28.73 5.09
C LYS A 128 14.56 -27.74 5.43
N GLN A 129 15.49 -27.50 4.51
CA GLN A 129 16.53 -26.48 4.66
C GLN A 129 15.91 -25.08 4.77
N VAL A 130 14.89 -24.77 3.95
CA VAL A 130 14.17 -23.49 4.05
C VAL A 130 13.52 -23.34 5.43
N TYR A 131 12.80 -24.36 5.91
CA TYR A 131 12.21 -24.32 7.25
C TYR A 131 13.27 -24.16 8.36
N LEU A 132 14.41 -24.85 8.28
CA LEU A 132 15.50 -24.68 9.25
C LEU A 132 16.03 -23.25 9.28
N LEU A 133 16.17 -22.60 8.11
CA LEU A 133 16.56 -21.19 8.02
C LEU A 133 15.50 -20.28 8.66
N GLU A 134 14.23 -20.49 8.34
CA GLU A 134 13.11 -19.73 8.92
C GLU A 134 13.08 -19.86 10.45
N GLN A 135 13.19 -21.09 10.97
CA GLN A 135 13.17 -21.38 12.40
C GLN A 135 14.37 -20.77 13.12
N CYS A 136 15.57 -20.87 12.55
CA CYS A 136 16.77 -20.24 13.12
C CYS A 136 16.66 -18.72 13.14
N VAL A 137 16.12 -18.12 12.07
CA VAL A 137 15.86 -16.68 12.02
C VAL A 137 14.92 -16.26 13.14
N VAL A 138 13.80 -16.98 13.35
CA VAL A 138 12.86 -16.67 14.43
C VAL A 138 13.55 -16.64 15.78
N TRP A 139 14.35 -17.67 16.12
CA TRP A 139 15.09 -17.69 17.39
C TRP A 139 16.13 -16.59 17.50
N GLN A 140 16.90 -16.32 16.45
CA GLN A 140 17.89 -15.23 16.49
C GLN A 140 17.22 -13.86 16.66
N ARG A 141 16.08 -13.62 16.03
CA ARG A 141 15.35 -12.34 16.19
C ARG A 141 14.72 -12.25 17.58
N LEU A 142 14.06 -13.30 18.06
CA LEU A 142 13.46 -13.31 19.40
C LEU A 142 14.50 -13.27 20.52
N SER A 143 15.68 -13.86 20.33
CA SER A 143 16.80 -13.79 21.26
C SER A 143 17.21 -12.35 21.58
N VAL A 144 17.30 -11.51 20.55
CA VAL A 144 17.59 -10.06 20.71
C VAL A 144 16.54 -9.37 21.58
N HIS A 145 15.28 -9.80 21.47
CA HIS A 145 14.15 -9.18 22.17
C HIS A 145 13.95 -9.69 23.60
N LEU A 146 14.27 -10.96 23.85
CA LEU A 146 13.97 -11.66 25.09
C LEU A 146 15.22 -11.95 25.93
N GLY A 147 16.41 -11.58 25.44
CA GLY A 147 17.68 -11.72 26.15
C GLY A 147 18.11 -13.18 26.33
N TRP A 148 17.66 -14.08 25.44
CA TRP A 148 17.91 -15.52 25.56
C TRP A 148 19.33 -15.96 25.20
N SER A 149 20.19 -15.04 24.75
CA SER A 149 21.55 -15.33 24.30
C SER A 149 21.61 -16.49 23.28
N CYS A 150 20.57 -16.63 22.47
CA CYS A 150 20.42 -17.61 21.40
C CYS A 150 20.86 -17.05 20.04
N ASP A 151 21.64 -15.97 20.02
CA ASP A 151 22.14 -15.32 18.80
C ASP A 151 23.02 -16.26 17.96
N ASN A 152 23.52 -17.32 18.60
CA ASN A 152 24.40 -18.31 18.00
C ASN A 152 23.68 -19.64 17.67
N VAL A 153 22.34 -19.67 17.69
CA VAL A 153 21.58 -20.85 17.24
C VAL A 153 21.60 -20.92 15.72
N ARG A 154 21.91 -22.12 15.20
CA ARG A 154 22.04 -22.37 13.76
C ARG A 154 21.63 -23.80 13.40
N ALA A 155 21.33 -24.02 12.13
CA ALA A 155 21.31 -25.37 11.58
C ALA A 155 22.73 -25.93 11.54
N SER A 156 22.88 -27.24 11.71
CA SER A 156 24.19 -27.89 11.57
C SER A 156 24.76 -27.63 10.18
N TYR A 157 26.09 -27.52 10.08
CA TYR A 157 26.74 -27.25 8.80
C TYR A 157 26.64 -28.40 7.80
N ASP A 158 26.34 -29.61 8.27
CA ASP A 158 26.01 -30.74 7.41
C ASP A 158 24.62 -30.58 6.75
N GLU A 159 23.71 -29.82 7.37
CA GLU A 159 22.38 -29.53 6.83
C GLU A 159 22.43 -28.33 5.88
N ILE A 160 23.04 -27.23 6.33
CA ILE A 160 23.14 -25.98 5.58
C ILE A 160 24.49 -25.32 5.85
N SER A 161 25.25 -25.07 4.79
CA SER A 161 26.60 -24.50 4.91
C SER A 161 26.62 -23.18 5.67
N LYS A 162 27.73 -22.91 6.36
CA LYS A 162 27.97 -21.63 7.05
C LYS A 162 27.78 -20.41 6.14
N ALA A 163 28.18 -20.51 4.87
CA ALA A 163 28.11 -19.40 3.93
C ALA A 163 26.65 -18.98 3.68
N VAL A 164 25.78 -19.95 3.38
CA VAL A 164 24.34 -19.72 3.16
C VAL A 164 23.69 -19.14 4.41
N GLN A 165 23.93 -19.73 5.58
CA GLN A 165 23.36 -19.23 6.82
C GLN A 165 23.78 -17.78 7.11
N ASN A 166 25.06 -17.46 6.96
CA ASN A 166 25.57 -16.10 7.17
C ASN A 166 24.94 -15.09 6.20
N GLU A 167 24.82 -15.46 4.92
CA GLU A 167 24.17 -14.64 3.91
C GLU A 167 22.71 -14.37 4.28
N VAL A 168 21.95 -15.43 4.57
CA VAL A 168 20.52 -15.34 4.87
C VAL A 168 20.28 -14.48 6.11
N TYR A 169 21.03 -14.68 7.19
CA TYR A 169 20.82 -13.94 8.43
C TYR A 169 21.26 -12.47 8.34
N ALA A 170 22.34 -12.18 7.60
CA ALA A 170 22.75 -10.81 7.33
C ALA A 170 21.72 -10.10 6.42
N GLY A 171 21.26 -10.79 5.38
CA GLY A 171 20.24 -10.33 4.46
C GLY A 171 18.91 -10.04 5.14
N ALA A 172 18.44 -10.92 6.03
CA ALA A 172 17.22 -10.71 6.80
C ALA A 172 17.29 -9.43 7.65
N LYS A 173 18.40 -9.20 8.36
CA LYS A 173 18.62 -7.97 9.15
C LYS A 173 18.63 -6.72 8.28
N ALA A 174 19.29 -6.78 7.12
CA ALA A 174 19.31 -5.69 6.16
C ALA A 174 17.92 -5.41 5.58
N PHE A 175 17.17 -6.46 5.24
CA PHE A 175 15.83 -6.38 4.69
C PHE A 175 14.84 -5.75 5.67
N VAL A 176 14.86 -6.15 6.95
CA VAL A 176 14.05 -5.52 8.00
C VAL A 176 14.30 -4.00 8.06
N LYS A 177 15.57 -3.59 8.01
CA LYS A 177 15.96 -2.18 8.04
C LYS A 177 15.50 -1.42 6.80
N GLU A 178 15.67 -2.01 5.61
CA GLU A 178 15.32 -1.38 4.33
C GLU A 178 13.81 -1.29 4.12
N LYS A 179 13.05 -2.32 4.55
CA LYS A 179 11.61 -2.43 4.29
C LYS A 179 10.74 -1.87 5.40
N LYS A 180 11.33 -1.23 6.41
CA LYS A 180 10.58 -0.61 7.52
C LYS A 180 9.52 0.35 6.97
N GLY A 181 8.28 0.20 7.44
CA GLY A 181 7.15 1.04 7.05
C GLY A 181 6.49 0.69 5.70
N ARG A 182 7.03 -0.27 4.94
CA ARG A 182 6.49 -0.71 3.63
C ARG A 182 5.52 -1.90 3.73
N TYR A 183 5.46 -2.54 4.90
CA TYR A 183 4.68 -3.75 5.17
C TYR A 183 3.80 -3.57 6.39
N ASP A 184 2.58 -4.12 6.34
CA ASP A 184 1.81 -4.42 7.54
C ASP A 184 2.25 -5.79 8.07
N CYS A 185 2.72 -5.83 9.32
CA CYS A 185 3.24 -7.05 9.95
C CYS A 185 2.33 -7.48 11.09
N GLY A 186 2.20 -8.78 11.29
CA GLY A 186 1.40 -9.35 12.36
C GLY A 186 1.84 -10.76 12.73
N GLY A 187 1.24 -11.28 13.80
CA GLY A 187 1.50 -12.65 14.23
C GLY A 187 0.48 -13.18 15.22
N TYR A 188 0.49 -14.49 15.42
CA TYR A 188 -0.22 -15.19 16.48
C TYR A 188 0.75 -15.99 17.32
N ILE A 189 0.51 -16.02 18.64
CA ILE A 189 1.23 -16.87 19.59
C ILE A 189 0.27 -17.94 20.11
N TYR A 190 0.74 -19.17 20.12
CA TYR A 190 0.01 -20.36 20.55
C TYR A 190 0.62 -20.91 21.83
N SER A 191 -0.17 -20.88 22.90
CA SER A 191 0.23 -21.26 24.25
C SER A 191 -0.52 -22.50 24.74
N GLY A 192 0.15 -23.36 25.49
CA GLY A 192 -0.45 -24.57 26.05
C GLY A 192 0.64 -25.45 26.66
N GLN A 193 0.39 -26.76 26.72
CA GLN A 193 1.40 -27.72 27.20
C GLN A 193 2.61 -27.76 26.26
N GLY A 194 3.81 -27.80 26.83
CA GLY A 194 5.07 -27.76 26.09
C GLY A 194 5.36 -26.42 25.41
N GLN A 195 6.28 -26.45 24.45
CA GLN A 195 6.80 -25.30 23.73
C GLN A 195 5.71 -24.39 23.10
N GLU A 196 5.89 -23.07 23.18
CA GLU A 196 5.04 -22.12 22.48
C GLU A 196 5.38 -22.04 20.98
N LEU A 197 4.36 -21.79 20.17
CA LEU A 197 4.51 -21.62 18.72
C LEU A 197 4.09 -20.22 18.27
N GLY A 198 4.66 -19.76 17.17
CA GLY A 198 4.34 -18.49 16.53
C GLY A 198 4.08 -18.65 15.04
N GLN A 199 3.07 -17.92 14.54
CA GLN A 199 2.87 -17.70 13.10
C GLN A 199 2.98 -16.21 12.85
N PHE A 200 3.83 -15.80 11.92
CA PHE A 200 4.08 -14.38 11.61
C PHE A 200 3.89 -14.13 10.12
N TRP A 201 3.44 -12.93 9.77
CA TRP A 201 3.24 -12.52 8.39
C TRP A 201 3.67 -11.08 8.16
N ALA A 202 4.20 -10.80 6.98
CA ALA A 202 4.44 -9.46 6.47
C ALA A 202 3.69 -9.32 5.15
N LYS A 203 2.86 -8.28 5.03
CA LYS A 203 2.10 -7.98 3.81
C LYS A 203 2.57 -6.66 3.23
N LEU A 204 3.07 -6.66 1.99
CA LEU A 204 3.43 -5.43 1.30
C LEU A 204 2.19 -4.54 1.16
N VAL A 205 2.31 -3.28 1.56
CA VAL A 205 1.19 -2.31 1.56
C VAL A 205 1.53 -1.03 0.84
N VAL A 206 2.59 -1.01 0.04
CA VAL A 206 2.98 0.13 -0.78
C VAL A 206 3.01 -0.23 -2.26
N GLY A 207 2.67 0.72 -3.11
CA GLY A 207 2.78 0.66 -4.56
C GLY A 207 3.19 2.03 -5.10
N ASN A 208 3.27 2.17 -6.42
CA ASN A 208 3.73 3.39 -7.05
C ASN A 208 2.60 4.11 -7.81
N ALA A 209 2.60 5.44 -7.73
CA ALA A 209 1.77 6.30 -8.55
C ALA A 209 2.65 7.10 -9.52
N THR A 210 2.17 7.27 -10.75
CA THR A 210 2.78 8.12 -11.77
C THR A 210 1.69 8.72 -12.66
N LEU A 211 2.05 9.72 -13.44
CA LEU A 211 1.13 10.44 -14.30
C LEU A 211 1.71 10.58 -15.72
N GLN A 212 0.81 10.53 -16.71
CA GLN A 212 1.11 10.88 -18.09
C GLN A 212 0.12 11.96 -18.56
N LYS A 213 0.66 13.07 -19.00
CA LYS A 213 -0.05 14.26 -19.48
C LYS A 213 -0.03 14.35 -20.99
N SER A 214 -1.13 14.79 -21.58
CA SER A 214 -1.22 15.14 -23.00
C SER A 214 -1.93 16.48 -23.22
N SER A 215 -1.95 16.95 -24.47
CA SER A 215 -2.81 18.04 -24.91
C SER A 215 -4.18 17.49 -25.31
N SER A 216 -5.26 18.19 -24.95
CA SER A 216 -6.60 17.85 -25.43
C SER A 216 -6.85 18.26 -26.89
N ASN A 217 -5.98 19.10 -27.47
CA ASN A 217 -6.07 19.52 -28.87
C ASN A 217 -4.66 19.67 -29.47
N THR A 218 -4.18 18.58 -30.07
CA THR A 218 -2.86 18.54 -30.68
C THR A 218 -2.75 19.39 -31.94
N ASP A 219 -3.83 19.69 -32.66
CA ASP A 219 -3.76 20.46 -33.91
C ASP A 219 -3.26 21.89 -33.69
N ILE A 220 -3.47 22.43 -32.49
CA ILE A 220 -3.03 23.79 -32.10
C ILE A 220 -1.64 23.76 -31.43
N THR A 221 -1.37 22.69 -30.67
CA THR A 221 -0.19 22.62 -29.80
C THR A 221 0.99 21.92 -30.46
N SER A 222 0.76 21.02 -31.42
CA SER A 222 1.83 20.35 -32.14
C SER A 222 2.63 21.36 -32.97
N SER A 223 3.96 21.28 -32.87
CA SER A 223 4.89 22.22 -33.52
C SER A 223 4.67 23.69 -33.18
N ASN A 224 4.08 24.00 -32.01
CA ASN A 224 3.89 25.35 -31.52
C ASN A 224 4.66 25.57 -30.21
N GLU A 225 5.75 26.33 -30.27
CA GLU A 225 6.66 26.59 -29.15
C GLU A 225 6.00 27.33 -27.97
N LEU A 226 4.80 27.90 -28.17
CA LEU A 226 4.02 28.52 -27.09
C LEU A 226 3.39 27.51 -26.13
N TYR A 227 3.40 26.22 -26.49
CA TYR A 227 2.80 25.14 -25.71
C TYR A 227 3.85 24.11 -25.32
N SER A 228 3.85 23.74 -24.05
CA SER A 228 4.64 22.62 -23.55
C SER A 228 3.80 21.81 -22.59
N ILE A 229 3.94 20.48 -22.60
CA ILE A 229 3.37 19.62 -21.56
C ILE A 229 4.34 19.37 -20.41
N ALA A 230 5.56 19.90 -20.49
CA ALA A 230 6.58 19.81 -19.44
C ALA A 230 6.36 20.87 -18.34
N GLY A 231 6.77 20.53 -17.12
CA GLY A 231 6.76 21.44 -15.98
C GLY A 231 5.39 21.63 -15.33
N ALA A 232 4.39 20.84 -15.72
CA ALA A 232 3.13 20.76 -14.98
C ALA A 232 3.42 20.10 -13.63
N THR A 233 2.91 20.66 -12.53
CA THR A 233 3.10 20.09 -11.20
C THR A 233 1.79 19.57 -10.64
N TYR A 234 1.84 18.40 -10.01
CA TYR A 234 0.69 17.73 -9.43
C TYR A 234 0.96 17.37 -7.98
N GLY A 235 -0.02 17.62 -7.10
CA GLY A 235 0.00 17.10 -5.75
C GLY A 235 -0.63 15.71 -5.71
N VAL A 236 0.01 14.78 -5.01
CA VAL A 236 -0.57 13.47 -4.67
C VAL A 236 -1.01 13.51 -3.22
N TYR A 237 -2.26 13.15 -2.93
CA TYR A 237 -2.91 13.32 -1.63
C TYR A 237 -3.51 12.00 -1.11
N SER A 238 -3.50 11.83 0.20
CA SER A 238 -4.15 10.69 0.87
C SER A 238 -5.67 10.88 1.06
N ASP A 239 -6.18 12.10 0.86
CA ASP A 239 -7.58 12.45 1.08
C ASP A 239 -8.17 13.23 -0.10
N LYS A 240 -9.48 13.05 -0.32
CA LYS A 240 -10.22 13.70 -1.41
C LYS A 240 -10.23 15.23 -1.32
N GLY A 241 -10.08 15.78 -0.11
CA GLY A 241 -10.03 17.22 0.14
C GLY A 241 -8.70 17.87 -0.23
N CYS A 242 -7.70 17.08 -0.64
CA CYS A 242 -6.35 17.55 -0.94
C CYS A 242 -5.69 18.30 0.23
N THR A 243 -5.90 17.84 1.47
CA THR A 243 -5.37 18.48 2.69
C THR A 243 -4.08 17.81 3.20
N LYS A 244 -3.86 16.54 2.86
CA LYS A 244 -2.71 15.72 3.29
C LYS A 244 -1.90 15.26 2.08
N GLN A 245 -1.02 16.15 1.63
CA GLN A 245 -0.13 15.88 0.51
C GLN A 245 0.93 14.83 0.90
N LEU A 246 1.08 13.82 0.04
CA LEU A 246 2.06 12.74 0.14
C LEU A 246 3.32 13.04 -0.66
N ALA A 247 3.15 13.62 -1.86
CA ALA A 247 4.24 13.92 -2.78
C ALA A 247 3.82 14.99 -3.81
N THR A 248 4.79 15.40 -4.63
CA THR A 248 4.58 16.20 -5.84
C THR A 248 5.12 15.42 -7.03
N LEU A 249 4.44 15.47 -8.17
CA LEU A 249 4.88 14.95 -9.45
C LEU A 249 5.11 16.09 -10.43
N THR A 250 6.11 15.98 -11.31
CA THR A 250 6.39 16.98 -12.34
C THR A 250 6.51 16.36 -13.72
N THR A 251 5.80 16.89 -14.71
CA THR A 251 5.86 16.35 -16.06
C THR A 251 7.15 16.72 -16.79
N ASP A 252 7.71 15.75 -17.49
CA ASP A 252 8.83 15.92 -18.42
C ASP A 252 8.35 16.40 -19.81
N SER A 253 9.28 16.54 -20.76
CA SER A 253 8.97 16.93 -22.14
C SER A 253 8.07 15.95 -22.91
N ASN A 254 7.98 14.71 -22.44
CA ASN A 254 7.12 13.67 -22.99
C ASN A 254 5.79 13.57 -22.23
N GLY A 255 5.56 14.45 -21.25
CA GLY A 255 4.38 14.46 -20.39
C GLY A 255 4.39 13.39 -19.30
N ASN A 256 5.45 12.61 -19.13
CA ASN A 256 5.53 11.60 -18.08
C ASN A 256 6.06 12.24 -16.79
N THR A 257 5.72 11.66 -15.65
CA THR A 257 6.30 12.04 -14.36
C THR A 257 7.23 10.96 -13.83
N GLU A 258 7.99 11.30 -12.80
CA GLU A 258 8.57 10.35 -11.89
C GLU A 258 7.49 9.44 -11.26
N THR A 259 7.95 8.37 -10.60
CA THR A 259 7.09 7.51 -9.78
C THR A 259 7.25 7.87 -8.31
N VAL A 260 6.14 7.95 -7.57
CA VAL A 260 6.15 8.14 -6.12
C VAL A 260 5.57 6.92 -5.42
N GLU A 261 6.25 6.43 -4.39
CA GLU A 261 5.77 5.32 -3.57
C GLU A 261 4.71 5.84 -2.58
N VAL A 262 3.56 5.17 -2.54
CA VAL A 262 2.43 5.50 -1.66
C VAL A 262 1.85 4.23 -1.05
N ARG A 263 1.16 4.36 0.08
CA ARG A 263 0.40 3.24 0.64
C ARG A 263 -0.69 2.82 -0.36
N ALA A 264 -0.78 1.52 -0.63
CA ALA A 264 -1.76 0.94 -1.53
C ALA A 264 -3.19 1.26 -1.07
N GLY A 265 -4.06 1.56 -2.02
CA GLY A 265 -5.38 2.14 -1.79
C GLY A 265 -5.67 3.24 -2.81
N THR A 266 -6.68 4.06 -2.52
CA THR A 266 -7.02 5.21 -3.36
C THR A 266 -6.24 6.44 -2.90
N VAL A 267 -5.48 7.03 -3.81
CA VAL A 267 -4.89 8.36 -3.67
C VAL A 267 -5.61 9.35 -4.59
N TYR A 268 -5.43 10.64 -4.34
CA TYR A 268 -6.04 11.72 -5.12
C TYR A 268 -4.96 12.59 -5.72
N ILE A 269 -5.05 12.87 -7.01
CA ILE A 269 -4.06 13.64 -7.76
C ILE A 269 -4.74 14.89 -8.29
N LYS A 270 -4.15 16.06 -8.03
CA LYS A 270 -4.66 17.36 -8.46
C LYS A 270 -3.55 18.18 -9.10
N GLU A 271 -3.82 18.83 -10.22
CA GLU A 271 -2.88 19.78 -10.81
C GLU A 271 -2.74 21.03 -9.91
N LEU A 272 -1.50 21.45 -9.70
CA LEU A 272 -1.13 22.63 -8.91
C LEU A 272 -0.74 23.79 -9.81
N SER A 273 -0.02 23.49 -10.90
CA SER A 273 0.33 24.44 -11.93
C SER A 273 0.28 23.78 -13.29
N ALA A 274 -0.46 24.41 -14.20
CA ALA A 274 -0.44 24.06 -15.61
C ALA A 274 0.93 24.35 -16.23
N PRO A 275 1.30 23.63 -17.29
CA PRO A 275 2.49 23.95 -18.06
C PRO A 275 2.22 25.10 -19.03
N ALA A 276 3.28 25.55 -19.72
CA ALA A 276 3.21 26.70 -20.60
C ALA A 276 2.15 26.54 -21.70
N GLY A 277 1.27 27.54 -21.85
CA GLY A 277 0.23 27.55 -22.87
C GLY A 277 -1.08 26.85 -22.49
N TYR A 278 -1.21 26.25 -21.30
CA TYR A 278 -2.42 25.50 -20.91
C TYR A 278 -3.21 26.16 -19.78
N LYS A 279 -4.50 25.83 -19.70
CA LYS A 279 -5.37 26.15 -18.55
C LYS A 279 -5.12 25.10 -17.46
N VAL A 280 -5.08 25.55 -16.20
CA VAL A 280 -5.01 24.63 -15.05
C VAL A 280 -6.27 23.79 -15.01
N ASP A 281 -6.09 22.49 -14.85
CA ASP A 281 -7.16 21.55 -14.59
C ASP A 281 -7.44 21.45 -13.07
N ASP A 282 -8.56 22.02 -12.65
CA ASP A 282 -9.00 22.00 -11.25
C ASP A 282 -9.56 20.64 -10.80
N THR A 283 -9.65 19.65 -11.69
CA THR A 283 -10.19 18.32 -11.41
C THR A 283 -9.33 17.55 -10.41
N VAL A 284 -9.98 16.90 -9.44
CA VAL A 284 -9.32 15.97 -8.51
C VAL A 284 -9.54 14.54 -8.99
N TYR A 285 -8.46 13.88 -9.39
CA TYR A 285 -8.48 12.54 -9.97
C TYR A 285 -8.21 11.47 -8.89
N PRO A 286 -9.12 10.50 -8.68
CA PRO A 286 -8.80 9.33 -7.89
C PRO A 286 -7.93 8.34 -8.69
N LEU A 287 -6.87 7.84 -8.07
CA LEU A 287 -6.05 6.76 -8.60
C LEU A 287 -6.01 5.60 -7.60
N THR A 288 -6.38 4.40 -8.04
CA THR A 288 -6.27 3.20 -7.21
C THR A 288 -4.90 2.57 -7.41
N VAL A 289 -4.10 2.55 -6.35
CA VAL A 289 -2.75 1.98 -6.31
C VAL A 289 -2.81 0.61 -5.65
N LYS A 290 -2.26 -0.40 -6.32
CA LYS A 290 -2.11 -1.75 -5.76
C LYS A 290 -0.70 -1.96 -5.21
N ALA A 291 -0.59 -2.80 -4.18
CA ALA A 291 0.71 -3.12 -3.59
C ALA A 291 1.63 -3.80 -4.61
N GLY A 292 2.87 -3.35 -4.69
CA GLY A 292 3.88 -3.88 -5.62
C GLY A 292 3.71 -3.51 -7.10
N GLU A 293 2.67 -2.75 -7.46
CA GLU A 293 2.39 -2.34 -8.85
C GLU A 293 2.60 -0.83 -9.04
N THR A 294 2.84 -0.42 -10.29
CA THR A 294 2.84 0.98 -10.71
C THR A 294 1.51 1.32 -11.39
N SER A 295 0.81 2.31 -10.86
CA SER A 295 -0.45 2.80 -11.41
C SER A 295 -0.23 4.14 -12.11
N THR A 296 -0.68 4.27 -13.35
CA THR A 296 -0.52 5.48 -14.17
C THR A 296 -1.85 6.20 -14.35
N LEU A 297 -1.91 7.44 -13.91
CA LEU A 297 -3.02 8.34 -14.23
C LEU A 297 -2.74 9.01 -15.58
N LYS A 298 -3.72 8.97 -16.51
CA LYS A 298 -3.64 9.69 -17.79
C LYS A 298 -4.57 10.88 -17.76
N VAL A 299 -4.03 12.07 -18.03
CA VAL A 299 -4.78 13.34 -18.04
C VAL A 299 -4.42 14.17 -19.26
N SER A 300 -5.27 15.13 -19.60
CA SER A 300 -5.05 16.06 -20.69
C SER A 300 -5.45 17.48 -20.31
N ASP A 301 -4.64 18.47 -20.68
CA ASP A 301 -5.03 19.87 -20.49
C ASP A 301 -5.63 20.49 -21.74
N THR A 302 -6.49 21.47 -21.48
CA THR A 302 -7.04 22.34 -22.52
C THR A 302 -6.06 23.48 -22.83
N PRO A 303 -5.61 23.62 -24.09
CA PRO A 303 -4.80 24.75 -24.52
C PRO A 303 -5.49 26.10 -24.26
N LYS A 304 -4.73 27.12 -23.88
CA LYS A 304 -5.20 28.51 -23.84
C LYS A 304 -5.26 29.06 -25.26
N VAL A 305 -6.45 29.03 -25.85
CA VAL A 305 -6.76 29.77 -27.07
C VAL A 305 -7.38 31.12 -26.71
N THR A 306 -6.85 32.19 -27.29
CA THR A 306 -7.51 33.48 -27.31
C THR A 306 -8.43 33.52 -28.51
N GLU A 307 -9.73 33.56 -28.27
CA GLU A 307 -10.71 33.86 -29.32
C GLU A 307 -10.67 35.36 -29.60
N THR A 308 -9.76 35.79 -30.49
CA THR A 308 -9.80 37.17 -30.96
C THR A 308 -10.91 37.30 -32.01
N LEU A 309 -12.01 37.94 -31.64
CA LEU A 309 -13.00 38.39 -32.61
C LEU A 309 -12.41 39.57 -33.39
N ILE A 310 -12.30 39.43 -34.71
CA ILE A 310 -11.83 40.50 -35.59
C ILE A 310 -13.02 40.93 -36.45
N GLU A 311 -13.50 42.14 -36.21
CA GLU A 311 -14.49 42.80 -37.06
C GLU A 311 -13.78 43.67 -38.09
N LEU A 312 -14.08 43.46 -39.36
CA LEU A 312 -13.56 44.24 -40.47
C LEU A 312 -14.72 44.97 -41.15
N PHE A 313 -14.56 46.29 -41.32
CA PHE A 313 -15.49 47.12 -42.07
C PHE A 313 -14.72 47.98 -43.06
N LYS A 314 -15.26 48.08 -44.28
CA LYS A 314 -14.73 49.01 -45.29
C LYS A 314 -15.35 50.38 -45.05
N ILE A 315 -14.50 51.39 -44.93
CA ILE A 315 -14.92 52.80 -44.86
C ILE A 315 -14.52 53.55 -46.13
N ASP A 316 -15.31 54.57 -46.45
CA ASP A 316 -14.98 55.60 -47.42
C ASP A 316 -13.91 56.54 -46.83
N MET A 317 -12.88 56.84 -47.63
CA MET A 317 -11.67 57.53 -47.15
C MET A 317 -11.93 59.01 -46.82
N GLU A 318 -12.84 59.67 -47.53
CA GLU A 318 -13.10 61.10 -47.38
C GLU A 318 -14.09 61.38 -46.24
N THR A 319 -15.10 60.52 -46.11
CA THR A 319 -16.16 60.68 -45.09
C THR A 319 -15.85 59.97 -43.77
N GLY A 320 -14.94 58.99 -43.78
CA GLY A 320 -14.65 58.13 -42.64
C GLY A 320 -15.82 57.22 -42.23
N LYS A 321 -16.84 57.07 -43.08
CA LYS A 321 -18.05 56.29 -42.79
C LYS A 321 -18.10 54.98 -43.57
N ALA A 322 -18.81 53.99 -43.04
CA ALA A 322 -19.09 52.71 -43.71
C ALA A 322 -20.24 52.82 -44.75
N THR A 323 -20.35 53.98 -45.42
CA THR A 323 -21.39 54.29 -46.40
C THR A 323 -20.73 54.86 -47.65
N ALA A 324 -21.08 54.35 -48.83
CA ALA A 324 -20.54 54.84 -50.09
C ALA A 324 -21.06 56.26 -50.43
N GLN A 325 -20.27 57.01 -51.19
CA GLN A 325 -20.68 58.32 -51.74
C GLN A 325 -21.15 58.19 -53.19
N GLY A 326 -22.23 58.90 -53.54
CA GLY A 326 -22.75 58.94 -54.91
C GLY A 326 -23.12 57.55 -55.44
N ASN A 327 -22.63 57.21 -56.64
CA ASN A 327 -22.84 55.91 -57.28
C ASN A 327 -21.75 54.88 -56.95
N ALA A 328 -20.83 55.16 -56.01
CA ALA A 328 -19.80 54.22 -55.60
C ALA A 328 -20.38 53.07 -54.75
N SER A 329 -19.63 51.97 -54.60
CA SER A 329 -19.99 50.86 -53.71
C SER A 329 -18.80 50.47 -52.83
N LEU A 330 -19.11 50.05 -51.60
CA LEU A 330 -18.15 49.43 -50.68
C LEU A 330 -18.30 47.89 -50.66
N GLU A 331 -19.25 47.36 -51.43
CA GLU A 331 -19.52 45.92 -51.56
C GLU A 331 -18.46 45.24 -52.43
N GLY A 332 -18.20 43.95 -52.18
CA GLY A 332 -17.19 43.18 -52.93
C GLY A 332 -15.75 43.40 -52.46
N ALA A 333 -15.54 44.09 -51.34
CA ALA A 333 -14.21 44.20 -50.74
C ALA A 333 -13.71 42.81 -50.25
N GLU A 334 -12.61 42.35 -50.82
CA GLU A 334 -11.94 41.12 -50.39
C GLU A 334 -10.85 41.42 -49.36
N PHE A 335 -10.84 40.63 -48.29
CA PHE A 335 -9.82 40.71 -47.25
C PHE A 335 -9.03 39.41 -47.23
N THR A 336 -7.72 39.50 -47.46
CA THR A 336 -6.83 38.36 -47.32
C THR A 336 -6.16 38.41 -45.95
N TRP A 337 -6.40 37.36 -45.17
CA TRP A 337 -5.72 37.18 -43.91
C TRP A 337 -4.43 36.39 -44.11
N ASN A 338 -3.28 37.03 -43.81
CA ASN A 338 -1.99 36.36 -43.84
C ASN A 338 -1.44 36.25 -42.42
N PHE A 339 -1.15 35.02 -42.01
CA PHE A 339 -0.56 34.72 -40.71
C PHE A 339 0.97 34.62 -40.85
N TYR A 340 1.69 35.32 -39.97
CA TYR A 340 3.15 35.22 -39.90
C TYR A 340 3.60 34.87 -38.48
N ALA A 341 4.57 33.99 -38.42
CA ALA A 341 4.94 33.29 -37.20
C ALA A 341 6.15 33.87 -36.47
N SER A 342 6.38 35.17 -36.62
CA SER A 342 7.54 35.82 -36.03
C SER A 342 7.22 37.27 -35.70
N TYR A 343 7.99 37.86 -34.79
CA TYR A 343 7.88 39.28 -34.47
C TYR A 343 8.57 40.11 -35.57
N TYR A 344 7.80 40.83 -36.38
CA TYR A 344 8.32 41.69 -37.44
C TYR A 344 8.37 43.15 -36.97
N ASN A 345 9.58 43.72 -36.93
CA ASN A 345 9.79 45.16 -36.82
C ASN A 345 10.27 45.71 -38.18
N LYS A 346 10.52 47.03 -38.26
CA LYS A 346 10.97 47.69 -39.50
C LYS A 346 12.28 47.11 -40.06
N ASP A 347 13.06 46.41 -39.24
CA ASP A 347 14.42 45.97 -39.54
C ASP A 347 14.49 44.51 -40.02
N ASN A 348 13.41 43.72 -39.96
CA ASN A 348 13.45 42.27 -40.23
C ASN A 348 12.48 41.82 -41.36
N GLN A 349 12.34 42.61 -42.42
CA GLN A 349 11.43 42.29 -43.53
C GLN A 349 11.95 41.15 -44.43
N ARG A 350 11.17 40.06 -44.43
CA ARG A 350 11.20 38.84 -45.26
C ARG A 350 12.31 37.82 -44.99
N LYS A 351 11.89 36.70 -44.39
CA LYS A 351 12.06 35.33 -44.92
C LYS A 351 11.15 34.34 -44.16
N SER A 352 10.51 33.47 -44.95
CA SER A 352 9.74 32.25 -44.62
C SER A 352 8.55 32.29 -43.66
N SER A 353 7.46 31.71 -44.15
CA SER A 353 6.26 31.25 -43.44
C SER A 353 6.54 30.03 -42.56
N GLY A 354 6.07 30.04 -41.31
CA GLY A 354 5.98 28.83 -40.49
C GLY A 354 5.49 29.09 -39.06
N SER A 355 4.18 28.92 -38.83
CA SER A 355 3.44 28.62 -37.58
C SER A 355 3.85 29.27 -36.22
N SER A 356 2.93 30.02 -35.57
CA SER A 356 2.99 30.73 -34.24
C SER A 356 3.46 32.20 -34.26
N GLY A 357 2.66 33.28 -34.16
CA GLY A 357 1.63 33.61 -33.18
C GLY A 357 1.86 35.01 -32.55
N THR A 358 1.74 36.10 -33.32
CA THR A 358 1.46 37.48 -32.83
C THR A 358 0.73 38.25 -33.94
N LEU A 359 -0.39 38.92 -33.59
CA LEU A 359 -1.23 39.66 -34.52
C LEU A 359 -0.57 40.99 -34.95
N GLN A 360 -0.01 41.04 -36.16
CA GLN A 360 0.11 42.30 -36.92
C GLN A 360 -0.71 42.20 -38.19
N SER A 361 -1.81 42.95 -38.24
CA SER A 361 -2.63 43.10 -39.44
C SER A 361 -2.08 44.24 -40.31
N ARG A 362 -1.66 43.95 -41.53
CA ARG A 362 -1.50 44.96 -42.58
C ARG A 362 -2.56 44.71 -43.65
N VAL A 363 -3.63 45.50 -43.62
CA VAL A 363 -4.68 45.45 -44.63
C VAL A 363 -4.19 46.23 -45.84
N THR A 364 -3.97 45.53 -46.97
CA THR A 364 -3.70 46.18 -48.26
C THR A 364 -5.00 46.16 -49.06
N ALA A 365 -5.68 47.29 -49.14
CA ALA A 365 -6.84 47.43 -50.02
C ALA A 365 -6.35 47.72 -51.45
N TYR A 366 -6.70 46.85 -52.40
CA TYR A 366 -6.56 47.17 -53.82
C TYR A 366 -7.82 47.91 -54.27
N HIS A 367 -7.64 49.07 -54.91
CA HIS A 367 -8.71 49.72 -55.66
C HIS A 367 -8.92 48.93 -56.95
N ALA A 368 -10.08 48.29 -57.11
CA ALA A 368 -10.58 47.97 -58.44
C ALA A 368 -11.20 49.27 -58.98
N VAL A 369 -10.58 49.85 -60.02
CA VAL A 369 -11.09 51.03 -60.74
C VAL A 369 -12.20 50.61 -61.67
#